data_AF-A0A967SK43-F1
#
_entry.id   AF-A0A967SK43-F1
#
_cell.length_a   1.000
_cell.length_b   1.000
_cell.length_c   1.000
_cell.angle_alpha   90.00
_cell.angle_beta   90.00
_cell.angle_gamma   90.00
#
_symmetry.space_group_name_H-M   'P 1'
#
loop_
_entity.id
_entity.type
_entity.pdbx_description
1 polymer ?
#
loop_
_entity_poly.entity_id
_entity_poly.type
_entity_poly.pdbx_seq_one_letter_code
_entity_poly.pdbx_strand_id
1 'polypeptide(L)' 'PRTGSGRQAAMFATPDMLVYAGSDSGGDPVLFAVDKATGEEVGRVSMPDDNRYGLMTYMHEGKQYIV' A
#
# COMPACT_ATOMS: atom_id res chain seq x y z
N PRO A 1 10.04 -16.96 0.39
CA PRO A 1 8.79 -16.29 -0.06
C PRO A 1 8.49 -15.08 0.85
N ARG A 2 7.92 -13.98 0.34
CA ARG A 2 7.42 -12.88 1.21
C ARG A 2 6.19 -13.39 1.95
N THR A 3 6.34 -13.77 3.22
CA THR A 3 5.29 -14.46 4.00
C THR A 3 4.34 -13.50 4.73
N GLY A 4 4.45 -12.19 4.48
CA GLY A 4 3.74 -11.17 5.27
C GLY A 4 4.26 -11.09 6.71
N SER A 5 3.91 -10.01 7.42
CA SER A 5 4.35 -9.77 8.80
C SER A 5 3.39 -10.31 9.87
N GLY A 6 2.23 -10.85 9.47
CA GLY A 6 1.14 -11.23 10.37
C GLY A 6 0.39 -10.04 11.00
N ARG A 7 0.84 -8.80 10.75
CA ARG A 7 0.14 -7.57 11.18
C ARG A 7 -1.05 -7.32 10.27
N GLN A 8 -2.15 -6.82 10.84
CA GLN A 8 -3.25 -6.29 10.04
C GLN A 8 -2.80 -4.96 9.42
N ALA A 9 -2.37 -5.00 8.17
CA ALA A 9 -2.02 -3.80 7.42
C ALA A 9 -3.27 -3.00 7.07
N ALA A 10 -3.19 -1.67 7.20
CA ALA A 10 -4.14 -0.80 6.54
C ALA A 10 -3.99 -0.96 5.02
N MET A 11 -5.11 -1.15 4.32
CA MET A 11 -5.12 -1.45 2.90
C MET A 11 -6.44 -1.01 2.24
N PHE A 12 -6.39 -0.76 0.94
CA PHE A 12 -7.56 -0.56 0.09
C PHE A 12 -7.29 -1.07 -1.33
N ALA A 13 -8.35 -1.36 -2.07
CA ALA A 13 -8.26 -1.77 -3.46
C ALA A 13 -8.75 -0.66 -4.39
N THR A 14 -8.07 -0.50 -5.52
CA THR A 14 -8.52 0.25 -6.70
C THR A 14 -8.98 -0.75 -7.77
N PRO A 15 -9.44 -0.31 -8.95
CA PRO A 15 -9.76 -1.22 -10.04
C PRO A 15 -8.62 -2.18 -10.40
N ASP A 16 -7.38 -1.70 -10.40
CA ASP A 16 -6.22 -2.45 -10.91
C ASP A 16 -5.19 -2.79 -9.83
N MET A 17 -5.23 -2.13 -8.67
CA MET A 17 -4.21 -2.27 -7.63
C MET A 17 -4.77 -2.64 -6.27
N LEU A 18 -3.98 -3.36 -5.49
CA LEU A 18 -4.09 -3.39 -4.03
C LEU A 18 -2.98 -2.50 -3.46
N VAL A 19 -3.35 -1.59 -2.57
CA VAL A 19 -2.41 -0.71 -1.87
C VAL A 19 -2.45 -1.06 -0.40
N TYR A 20 -1.27 -1.25 0.22
CA TYR A 20 -1.17 -1.58 1.63
C TYR A 20 0.07 -0.98 2.29
N ALA A 21 -0.06 -0.63 3.57
CA ALA A 21 1.05 -0.20 4.41
C ALA A 21 1.81 -1.43 4.95
N GLY A 22 3.14 -1.34 4.99
CA GLY A 22 3.99 -2.37 5.56
C GLY A 22 5.39 -1.86 5.83
N SER A 23 6.33 -2.79 5.98
CA SER A 23 7.75 -2.48 6.11
C SER A 23 8.53 -3.16 5.00
N ASP A 24 9.60 -2.53 4.54
CA ASP A 24 10.51 -3.19 3.59
C ASP A 24 11.42 -4.22 4.29
N SER A 25 12.40 -4.75 3.56
CA SER A 25 13.36 -5.72 4.14
C SER A 25 14.25 -5.14 5.24
N GLY A 26 14.43 -3.82 5.28
CA GLY A 26 15.18 -3.11 6.33
C GLY A 26 14.32 -2.78 7.56
N GLY A 27 13.00 -2.89 7.44
CA GLY A 27 12.05 -2.54 8.49
C GLY A 27 11.51 -1.12 8.36
N ASP A 28 11.90 -0.38 7.31
CA ASP A 28 11.44 0.99 7.10
C ASP A 28 9.98 1.02 6.63
N PRO A 29 9.16 1.96 7.11
CA PRO A 29 7.75 2.09 6.71
C PRO A 29 7.61 2.38 5.21
N VAL A 30 6.78 1.60 4.53
CA VAL A 30 6.54 1.70 3.09
C VAL A 30 5.07 1.49 2.74
N LEU A 31 4.58 2.27 1.79
CA LEU A 31 3.31 2.03 1.09
C LEU A 31 3.60 1.24 -0.18
N PHE A 32 3.05 0.03 -0.29
CA PHE A 32 3.20 -0.85 -1.44
C PHE A 32 2.00 -0.72 -2.36
N ALA A 33 2.25 -0.70 -3.67
CA ALA A 33 1.24 -0.88 -4.70
C ALA A 33 1.53 -2.18 -5.45
N VAL A 34 0.54 -3.08 -5.47
CA VAL A 34 0.63 -4.34 -6.20
C VAL A 34 -0.49 -4.41 -7.23
N ASP A 35 -0.19 -4.98 -8.39
CA ASP A 35 -1.19 -5.38 -9.36
C ASP A 35 -2.14 -6.38 -8.69
N LYS A 36 -3.44 -6.08 -8.74
CA LYS A 36 -4.45 -6.85 -8.03
C LYS A 36 -4.71 -8.22 -8.67
N ALA A 37 -4.47 -8.37 -9.97
CA ALA A 37 -4.73 -9.60 -10.70
C ALA A 37 -3.56 -10.59 -10.58
N THR A 38 -2.33 -10.09 -10.66
CA THR A 38 -1.12 -10.93 -10.65
C THR A 38 -0.44 -11.03 -9.28
N GLY A 39 -0.66 -10.03 -8.43
CA GLY A 39 0.06 -9.87 -7.16
C GLY A 39 1.49 -9.32 -7.32
N GLU A 40 1.89 -8.92 -8.53
CA GLU A 40 3.20 -8.31 -8.77
C GLU A 40 3.27 -6.91 -8.15
N GLU A 41 4.41 -6.57 -7.56
CA GLU A 41 4.64 -5.23 -7.03
C GLU A 41 4.90 -4.25 -8.19
N VAL A 42 4.00 -3.29 -8.38
CA VAL A 42 4.09 -2.29 -9.45
C VAL A 42 4.72 -0.97 -8.96
N GLY A 43 4.87 -0.80 -7.65
CA GLY A 43 5.58 0.35 -7.08
C GLY A 43 5.54 0.40 -5.56
N ARG A 44 6.33 1.31 -4.99
CA ARG A 44 6.35 1.58 -3.56
C ARG A 44 6.76 3.02 -3.25
N VAL A 45 6.35 3.52 -2.09
CA VAL A 45 6.73 4.84 -1.57
C VAL A 45 7.14 4.71 -0.11
N SER A 46 8.32 5.23 0.24
CA SER A 46 8.76 5.31 1.64
C SER A 46 7.91 6.29 2.43
N MET A 47 7.52 5.90 3.64
CA MET A 47 6.76 6.73 4.56
C MET A 47 7.66 7.21 5.71
N PRO A 48 7.40 8.40 6.27
CA PRO A 48 8.24 8.95 7.34
C PRO A 48 8.04 8.26 8.70
N ASP A 49 6.92 7.57 8.91
CA ASP A 49 6.59 6.82 10.12
C ASP A 49 5.59 5.69 9.77
N ASP A 50 5.40 4.75 10.70
CA ASP A 50 4.44 3.66 10.59
C ASP A 50 3.00 4.19 10.47
N ASN A 51 2.22 3.54 9.63
CA ASN A 51 0.80 3.86 9.51
C ASN A 51 0.02 3.42 10.76
N ARG A 52 -0.74 4.35 11.35
CA ARG A 52 -1.56 4.12 12.55
C ARG A 52 -3.06 4.07 12.28
N TYR A 53 -3.50 4.49 11.09
CA TYR A 53 -4.92 4.64 10.75
C TYR A 53 -5.27 4.00 9.41
N GLY A 54 -6.57 3.96 9.10
CA GLY A 54 -7.04 3.49 7.80
C GLY A 54 -6.53 4.40 6.67
N LEU A 55 -6.08 3.78 5.58
CA LEU A 55 -5.79 4.48 4.34
C LEU A 55 -7.09 4.90 3.66
N MET A 56 -7.06 6.05 2.99
CA MET A 56 -8.21 6.54 2.25
C MET A 56 -7.82 6.89 0.81
N THR A 57 -8.80 6.83 -0.09
CA THR A 57 -8.62 7.26 -1.47
C THR A 57 -9.84 8.02 -1.96
N TYR A 58 -9.62 8.98 -2.84
CA TYR A 58 -10.69 9.77 -3.46
C TYR A 58 -10.32 10.17 -4.89
N MET A 59 -11.35 10.50 -5.68
CA MET A 59 -11.17 11.08 -7.02
C MET A 59 -11.28 12.59 -6.94
N HIS A 60 -10.35 13.30 -7.58
CA HIS A 60 -10.40 14.75 -7.76
C HIS A 60 -9.86 15.10 -9.14
N GLU A 61 -10.66 15.84 -9.92
CA GLU A 61 -10.31 16.26 -11.30
C GLU A 61 -9.85 15.09 -12.21
N GLY A 62 -10.52 13.94 -12.09
CA GLY A 62 -10.20 12.74 -12.88
C GLY A 62 -8.92 12.01 -12.44
N LYS A 63 -8.30 12.44 -11.34
CA LYS A 63 -7.12 11.80 -10.75
C LYS A 63 -7.48 11.15 -9.43
N GLN A 64 -6.94 9.96 -9.21
CA GLN A 64 -7.07 9.26 -7.93
C GLN A 64 -5.98 9.71 -6.98
N TYR A 65 -6.35 10.04 -5.75
CA TYR A 65 -5.46 10.43 -4.67
C TYR A 65 -5.53 9.40 -3.54
N ILE A 66 -4.41 9.23 -2.86
CA ILE A 66 -4.24 8.32 -1.72
C ILE A 66 -3.78 9.17 -0.53
N VAL A 67 -4.39 8.97 0.63
CA VAL A 67 -4.12 9.70 1.88
C VAL A 67 -3.91 8.71 3.01
#